data_AF-A0A225URP5-F1
#
_entry.id   AF-A0A225URP5-F1
#
_cell.length_a   1.000
_cell.length_b   1.000
_cell.length_c   1.000
_cell.angle_alpha   90.00
_cell.angle_beta   90.00
_cell.angle_gamma   90.00
#
_symmetry.space_group_name_H-M   'P 1'
#
loop_
_entity.id
_entity.type
_entity.pdbx_description
1 polymer ?
#
loop_
_entity_poly.entity_id
_entity_poly.type
_entity_poly.pdbx_seq_one_letter_code
_entity_poly.pdbx_strand_id
1 'polypeptide(L)'
;MAEGTATAKSAVAIFCYDSKDLTDYRKLLEEIAEDVALKGLPQRYKVSVVRSPIQDDKDNNNCRRVNKEAWNDYTKLGLLHRRWDILCAVVTLSDNAGVSSEKEG
;
A
#
# COMPACT_ATOMS: atom_id res chain seq x y z
N MET A 1 30.28 31.89 -21.11
CA MET A 1 29.07 31.68 -20.30
C MET A 1 28.59 30.27 -20.62
N ALA A 2 28.69 29.34 -19.68
CA ALA A 2 28.27 27.96 -19.89
C ALA A 2 26.85 27.80 -19.34
N GLU A 3 25.88 27.59 -20.22
CA GLU A 3 24.52 27.19 -19.84
C GLU A 3 24.59 25.78 -19.25
N GLY A 4 24.39 25.70 -17.93
CA GLY A 4 24.21 24.42 -17.25
C GLY A 4 22.88 23.81 -17.68
N THR A 5 22.94 22.72 -18.43
CA THR A 5 21.79 21.87 -18.74
C THR A 5 21.25 21.27 -17.44
N ALA A 6 20.23 21.91 -16.86
CA ALA A 6 19.50 21.36 -15.73
C ALA A 6 18.79 20.08 -16.20
N THR A 7 19.32 18.92 -15.85
CA THR A 7 18.63 17.63 -16.01
C THR A 7 17.33 17.70 -15.21
N ALA A 8 16.20 17.78 -15.92
CA ALA A 8 14.89 17.75 -15.29
C ALA A 8 14.75 16.43 -14.50
N LYS A 9 14.70 16.52 -13.17
CA LYS A 9 14.40 15.35 -12.33
C LYS A 9 13.01 14.85 -12.70
N SER A 10 12.93 13.56 -13.07
CA SER A 10 11.68 12.87 -13.35
C SER A 10 10.73 12.97 -12.14
N ALA A 11 9.44 13.18 -12.41
CA ALA A 11 8.44 13.30 -11.36
C ALA A 11 8.16 11.93 -10.70
N VAL A 12 8.03 11.90 -9.38
CA VAL A 12 7.63 10.70 -8.64
C VAL A 12 6.14 10.44 -8.85
N ALA A 13 5.77 9.22 -9.22
CA ALA A 13 4.37 8.82 -9.30
C ALA A 13 3.89 8.28 -7.95
N ILE A 14 2.76 8.82 -7.46
CA ILE A 14 2.07 8.36 -6.26
C ILE A 14 0.76 7.72 -6.69
N PHE A 15 0.50 6.49 -6.24
CA PHE A 15 -0.68 5.73 -6.64
C PHE A 15 -1.61 5.51 -5.44
N CYS A 16 -2.83 6.03 -5.56
CA CYS A 16 -3.89 5.80 -4.58
C CYS A 16 -4.78 4.65 -5.05
N TYR A 17 -4.89 3.59 -4.25
CA TYR A 17 -5.68 2.41 -4.57
C TYR A 17 -6.97 2.38 -3.73
N ASP A 18 -8.12 2.38 -4.40
CA ASP A 18 -9.43 2.12 -3.79
C ASP A 18 -10.01 0.83 -4.38
N SER A 19 -10.67 0.02 -3.55
CA SER A 19 -11.35 -1.22 -3.99
C SER A 19 -12.84 -1.05 -4.22
N LYS A 20 -13.45 0.03 -3.70
CA LYS A 20 -14.91 0.24 -3.77
C LYS A 20 -15.34 1.36 -4.72
N ASP A 21 -14.38 2.03 -5.39
CA ASP A 21 -14.58 3.17 -6.31
C ASP A 21 -15.62 4.17 -5.77
N LEU A 22 -15.51 4.49 -4.47
CA LEU A 22 -16.43 5.43 -3.83
C LEU A 22 -15.86 6.83 -3.97
N THR A 23 -16.57 7.69 -4.71
CA THR A 23 -16.14 9.05 -5.08
C THR A 23 -15.63 9.88 -3.91
N ASP A 24 -16.23 9.74 -2.73
CA ASP A 24 -15.85 10.51 -1.53
C ASP A 24 -14.50 10.05 -0.95
N TYR A 25 -14.24 8.75 -0.93
CA TYR A 25 -12.95 8.20 -0.45
C TYR A 25 -11.82 8.55 -1.40
N ARG A 26 -12.11 8.63 -2.70
CA ARG A 26 -11.13 9.02 -3.70
C ARG A 26 -10.57 10.41 -3.45
N LYS A 27 -11.43 11.41 -3.19
CA LYS A 27 -10.99 12.79 -2.92
C LYS A 27 -10.13 12.85 -1.66
N LEU A 28 -10.57 12.20 -0.59
CA LEU A 28 -9.80 12.13 0.65
C LEU A 28 -8.42 11.48 0.44
N LEU A 29 -8.35 10.40 -0.34
CA LEU A 29 -7.07 9.73 -0.66
C LEU A 29 -6.16 10.61 -1.52
N GLU A 30 -6.70 11.37 -2.46
CA GLU A 30 -5.94 12.34 -3.25
C GLU A 30 -5.38 13.45 -2.33
N GLU A 31 -6.21 14.03 -1.46
CA GLU A 31 -5.81 15.10 -0.52
C GLU A 31 -4.71 14.63 0.46
N ILE A 32 -4.87 13.44 1.06
CA ILE A 32 -3.85 12.88 1.96
C ILE A 32 -2.54 12.63 1.20
N ALA A 33 -2.62 12.08 -0.02
CA ALA A 33 -1.44 11.82 -0.83
C ALA A 33 -0.70 13.12 -1.20
N GLU A 34 -1.42 14.19 -1.50
CA GLU A 34 -0.85 15.51 -1.76
C GLU A 34 -0.18 16.10 -0.51
N ASP A 35 -0.82 16.07 0.65
CA ASP A 35 -0.25 16.60 1.90
C ASP A 35 1.04 15.87 2.30
N VAL A 36 1.05 14.54 2.21
CA VAL A 36 2.24 13.71 2.47
C VAL A 36 3.34 14.02 1.47
N ALA A 37 3.01 14.18 0.19
CA ALA A 37 3.99 14.48 -0.85
C ALA A 37 4.60 15.87 -0.69
N LEU A 38 3.81 16.88 -0.38
CA LEU A 38 4.28 18.25 -0.11
C LEU A 38 5.27 18.29 1.05
N LYS A 39 5.03 17.51 2.10
CA LYS A 39 5.87 17.48 3.30
C LYS A 39 7.11 16.59 3.14
N GLY A 40 7.01 15.52 2.36
CA GLY A 40 8.01 14.45 2.32
C GLY A 40 8.87 14.38 1.05
N LEU A 41 8.41 14.94 -0.07
CA LEU A 41 9.09 14.80 -1.37
C LEU A 41 9.70 16.13 -1.84
N PRO A 42 11.03 16.26 -1.91
CA PRO A 42 11.71 17.48 -2.37
C PRO A 42 11.65 17.68 -3.89
N GLN A 43 10.94 16.81 -4.61
CA GLN A 43 10.91 16.76 -6.07
C GLN A 43 9.46 16.74 -6.56
N ARG A 44 9.27 17.12 -7.83
CA ARG A 44 7.94 17.11 -8.45
C ARG A 44 7.33 15.72 -8.36
N TYR A 45 6.04 15.67 -8.10
CA TYR A 45 5.28 14.43 -8.00
C TYR A 45 3.97 14.54 -8.78
N LYS A 46 3.39 13.39 -9.08
CA LYS A 46 2.07 13.26 -9.69
C LYS A 46 1.28 12.22 -8.91
N VAL A 47 0.16 12.65 -8.33
CA VAL A 47 -0.81 11.74 -7.71
C VAL A 47 -1.71 11.16 -8.80
N SER A 48 -2.00 9.87 -8.73
CA SER A 48 -2.87 9.16 -9.66
C SER A 48 -3.68 8.12 -8.93
N VAL A 49 -5.00 8.17 -9.10
CA VAL A 49 -5.89 7.15 -8.54
C VAL A 49 -5.94 5.97 -9.49
N VAL A 50 -5.65 4.78 -8.96
CA VAL A 50 -5.69 3.54 -9.70
C VAL A 50 -6.99 2.82 -9.40
N ARG A 51 -7.85 2.74 -10.41
CA ARG A 51 -8.99 1.82 -10.39
C ARG A 51 -8.46 0.41 -10.30
N SER A 52 -8.98 -0.32 -9.34
CA SER A 52 -8.51 -1.67 -9.06
C SER A 52 -9.73 -2.57 -8.95
N PRO A 53 -9.61 -3.88 -9.22
CA PRO A 53 -10.76 -4.76 -9.43
C PRO A 53 -11.77 -4.62 -8.29
N ILE A 54 -12.98 -4.19 -8.65
CA ILE A 54 -14.07 -3.92 -7.72
C ILE A 54 -14.31 -5.19 -6.90
N GLN A 55 -14.08 -5.12 -5.60
CA GLN A 55 -14.44 -6.21 -4.70
C GLN A 55 -15.90 -5.99 -4.31
N ASP A 56 -16.80 -6.74 -4.93
CA ASP A 56 -18.24 -6.75 -4.61
C ASP A 56 -18.51 -7.30 -3.20
N ASP A 57 -17.57 -8.07 -2.64
CA ASP A 57 -17.67 -8.61 -1.30
C ASP A 57 -17.30 -7.53 -0.27
N LYS A 58 -18.29 -7.10 0.53
CA LYS A 58 -18.17 -6.05 1.56
C LYS A 58 -16.99 -6.24 2.52
N ASP A 59 -16.49 -7.46 2.67
CA ASP A 59 -15.54 -7.90 3.70
C ASP A 59 -14.08 -8.00 3.24
N ASN A 60 -13.73 -7.64 2.00
CA ASN A 60 -12.47 -8.08 1.38
C ASN A 60 -11.44 -6.98 1.04
N ASN A 61 -11.69 -5.74 1.48
CA ASN A 61 -10.91 -4.54 1.15
C ASN A 61 -9.44 -4.55 1.63
N ASN A 62 -9.04 -5.49 2.47
CA ASN A 62 -7.91 -5.34 3.38
C ASN A 62 -6.61 -6.05 2.96
N CYS A 63 -6.58 -6.78 1.83
CA CYS A 63 -5.45 -7.66 1.49
C CYS A 63 -4.95 -7.50 0.05
N ARG A 64 -4.58 -6.29 -0.35
CA ARG A 64 -4.02 -6.03 -1.69
C ARG A 64 -2.49 -6.04 -1.74
N ARG A 65 -1.98 -6.39 -2.92
CA ARG A 65 -0.55 -6.41 -3.25
C ARG A 65 -0.04 -5.00 -3.53
N VAL A 66 0.93 -4.55 -2.75
CA VAL A 66 1.68 -3.31 -3.00
C VAL A 66 2.91 -3.57 -3.89
N ASN A 67 3.53 -4.75 -3.81
CA ASN A 67 4.70 -5.13 -4.60
C ASN A 67 4.30 -5.90 -5.87
N LYS A 68 4.54 -5.38 -7.08
CA LYS A 68 4.19 -6.02 -8.36
C LYS A 68 4.81 -7.40 -8.59
N GLU A 69 5.93 -7.71 -7.94
CA GLU A 69 6.65 -8.98 -8.09
C GLU A 69 6.09 -10.10 -7.21
N ALA A 70 5.37 -9.77 -6.14
CA ALA A 70 4.72 -10.78 -5.30
C ALA A 70 3.55 -11.40 -6.08
N TRP A 71 3.45 -12.72 -6.25
CA TRP A 71 2.26 -13.28 -6.92
C TRP A 71 0.99 -12.97 -6.11
N ASN A 72 -0.16 -12.73 -6.76
CA ASN A 72 -1.42 -12.56 -6.02
C ASN A 72 -2.60 -13.20 -6.74
N ASP A 73 -3.17 -14.20 -6.08
CA ASP A 73 -4.42 -14.84 -6.46
C ASP A 73 -5.58 -14.05 -5.84
N TYR A 74 -6.23 -13.23 -6.67
CA TYR A 74 -7.39 -12.43 -6.28
C TYR A 74 -8.73 -13.18 -6.39
N THR A 75 -8.71 -14.49 -6.64
CA THR A 75 -9.93 -15.29 -6.52
C THR A 75 -10.43 -15.28 -5.08
N LYS A 76 -11.72 -15.58 -4.88
CA LYS A 76 -12.29 -15.70 -3.53
C LYS A 76 -11.50 -16.69 -2.66
N LEU A 77 -11.05 -17.79 -3.25
CA LEU A 77 -10.24 -18.80 -2.59
C LEU A 77 -8.83 -18.28 -2.26
N GLY A 78 -8.17 -17.62 -3.22
CA GLY A 78 -6.85 -17.01 -2.99
C GLY A 78 -6.86 -15.98 -1.86
N LEU A 79 -7.93 -15.18 -1.75
CA LEU A 79 -8.09 -14.21 -0.67
C LEU A 79 -8.36 -14.87 0.69
N LEU A 80 -9.07 -16.00 0.73
CA LEU A 80 -9.23 -16.79 1.96
C LEU A 80 -7.91 -17.41 2.41
N HIS A 81 -7.13 -17.98 1.50
CA HIS A 81 -5.78 -18.49 1.81
C HIS A 81 -4.89 -17.37 2.35
N ARG A 82 -4.93 -16.18 1.75
CA ARG A 82 -4.14 -15.04 2.22
C ARG A 82 -4.54 -14.57 3.63
N ARG A 83 -5.82 -14.61 3.98
CA ARG A 83 -6.28 -14.33 5.36
C ARG A 83 -5.77 -15.36 6.34
N TRP A 84 -5.78 -16.64 5.94
CA TRP A 84 -5.22 -17.73 6.74
C TRP A 84 -3.72 -17.55 6.97
N ASP A 85 -2.95 -17.23 5.92
CA ASP A 85 -1.51 -17.00 6.02
C ASP A 85 -1.18 -15.82 6.95
N ILE A 86 -1.95 -14.72 6.87
CA ILE A 86 -1.81 -13.57 7.77
C ILE A 86 -2.11 -13.98 9.22
N LEU A 87 -3.17 -14.75 9.45
CA LEU A 87 -3.50 -15.25 10.79
C LEU A 87 -2.37 -16.12 11.35
N CYS A 88 -1.87 -17.08 10.57
CA CYS A 88 -0.74 -17.92 10.96
C CYS A 88 0.51 -17.09 11.26
N ALA A 89 0.82 -16.08 10.45
CA ALA A 89 1.94 -15.18 10.68
C ALA A 89 1.79 -14.39 11.98
N VAL A 90 0.59 -13.86 12.28
CA VAL A 90 0.33 -13.13 13.54
C VAL A 90 0.49 -14.06 14.74
N VAL A 91 -0.11 -15.26 14.70
CA VAL A 91 0.03 -16.25 15.80
C VAL A 91 1.50 -16.61 16.01
N THR A 92 2.22 -16.91 14.94
CA THR A 92 3.65 -17.25 15.01
C THR A 92 4.49 -16.09 15.59
N LEU A 93 4.20 -14.85 15.21
CA LEU A 93 4.88 -13.68 15.76
C LEU A 93 4.54 -13.47 17.24
N SER A 94 3.28 -13.67 17.64
CA SER A 94 2.85 -13.58 19.03
C SER A 94 3.52 -14.64 19.91
N ASP A 95 3.58 -15.88 19.44
CA ASP A 95 4.24 -16.98 20.16
C ASP A 95 5.74 -16.71 20.32
N ASN A 96 6.39 -16.18 19.28
CA ASN A 96 7.81 -15.82 19.34
C ASN A 96 8.09 -14.57 20.18
N ALA A 97 7.14 -13.63 20.29
CA ALA A 97 7.27 -12.45 21.14
C ALA A 97 7.24 -12.80 22.64
N GLY A 98 6.58 -13.91 23.01
CA GLY A 98 6.58 -14.41 24.39
C GLY A 98 7.89 -15.08 24.82
N VAL A 99 8.74 -15.48 23.87
CA VAL A 99 9.99 -16.22 24.14
C VAL A 99 11.18 -15.29 24.46
N SER A 100 11.08 -13.99 24.15
CA SER A 100 12.17 -13.04 24.41
C SER A 100 12.25 -12.49 25.84
N SER A 101 11.25 -12.76 26.69
CA SER A 101 11.17 -12.17 28.05
C SER A 101 11.63 -13.07 29.20
N GLU A 102 12.07 -14.32 28.95
CA GLU A 102 12.43 -15.28 30.01
C GLU A 102 13.94 -15.61 30.10
N LYS A 103 14.83 -14.71 29.66
CA LYS A 103 16.28 -14.88 29.87
C LYS A 103 17.02 -13.64 30.35
N GLU A 104 16.48 -12.94 31.35
CA GLU A 104 17.30 -12.17 32.29
C GLU A 104 16.66 -12.27 33.68
N GLY A 105 17.23 -13.10 34.55
CA GLY A 105 16.80 -13.36 35.92
C GLY A 105 17.61 -14.49 36.55
#